data_AF-A0A562IJ28-F1
#
_entry.id   AF-A0A562IJ28-F1
#
_cell.length_a   1.000
_cell.length_b   1.000
_cell.length_c   1.000
_cell.angle_alpha   90.00
_cell.angle_beta   90.00
_cell.angle_gamma   90.00
#
_symmetry.space_group_name_H-M   'P 1'
#
loop_
_entity.id
_entity.type
_entity.pdbx_description
1 polymer ?
#
loop_
_entity_poly.entity_id
_entity_poly.type
_entity_poly.pdbx_seq_one_letter_code
_entity_poly.pdbx_strand_id
1 'polypeptide(L)'
;MRLDDVDLGDRRLVIDGRVRTLDELTHTVLVEWLEHRRDRWPRTANPYLIINQHTAFDDRPVSKVWITDALRGQAATLERLRVDRQLEEALTHGPDPLHLAAVFGLDDKTAIRYANAARQILKTEAERHAIACSLEPKDAATLPSSDGPLGSR
;
A
#
# COMPACT_ATOMS: atom_id res chain seq x y z
N MET A 1 -6.02 -17.41 8.33
CA MET A 1 -6.58 -16.26 9.05
C MET A 1 -7.98 -16.59 9.56
N ARG A 2 -8.08 -16.74 10.87
CA ARG A 2 -9.29 -17.00 11.66
C ARG A 2 -9.75 -15.72 12.33
N LEU A 3 -10.92 -15.75 12.95
CA LEU A 3 -11.43 -14.63 13.75
C LEU A 3 -10.49 -14.31 14.93
N ASP A 4 -9.91 -15.33 15.55
CA ASP A 4 -8.97 -15.17 16.69
C ASP A 4 -7.64 -14.51 16.30
N ASP A 5 -7.33 -14.41 15.00
CA ASP A 5 -6.15 -13.70 14.51
C ASP A 5 -6.36 -12.17 14.46
N VAL A 6 -7.60 -11.69 14.66
CA VAL A 6 -7.99 -10.28 14.59
C VAL A 6 -8.18 -9.71 15.99
N ASP A 7 -7.44 -8.65 16.32
CA ASP A 7 -7.68 -7.82 17.50
C ASP A 7 -8.15 -6.44 17.07
N LEU A 8 -9.47 -6.22 17.15
CA LEU A 8 -10.07 -4.94 16.82
C LEU A 8 -9.78 -3.86 17.87
N GLY A 9 -9.57 -4.24 19.13
CA GLY A 9 -9.31 -3.29 20.21
C GLY A 9 -7.93 -2.66 20.07
N ASP A 10 -6.92 -3.48 19.82
CA ASP A 10 -5.54 -3.03 19.62
C ASP A 10 -5.20 -2.69 18.17
N ARG A 11 -6.19 -2.81 17.25
CA ARG A 11 -6.03 -2.62 15.80
C ARG A 11 -4.88 -3.46 15.25
N ARG A 12 -4.87 -4.75 15.59
CA ARG A 12 -3.82 -5.71 15.21
C ARG A 12 -4.41 -6.89 14.46
N LEU A 13 -3.60 -7.43 13.57
CA LEU A 13 -3.90 -8.62 12.78
C LEU A 13 -2.70 -9.54 12.74
N VAL A 14 -2.89 -10.80 13.09
CA VAL A 14 -1.84 -11.83 13.03
C VAL A 14 -1.93 -12.54 11.68
N ILE A 15 -0.90 -12.37 10.84
CA ILE A 15 -0.80 -13.04 9.54
C ILE A 15 0.47 -13.88 9.55
N ASP A 16 0.32 -15.20 9.41
CA ASP A 16 1.44 -16.16 9.42
C ASP A 16 2.39 -15.95 10.62
N GLY A 17 1.82 -15.72 11.80
CA GLY A 17 2.56 -15.48 13.04
C GLY A 17 3.15 -14.06 13.18
N ARG A 18 2.91 -13.16 12.21
CA ARG A 18 3.39 -11.78 12.22
C ARG A 18 2.25 -10.82 12.57
N VAL A 19 2.47 -10.00 13.59
CA VAL A 19 1.54 -8.94 13.96
C VAL A 19 1.66 -7.78 12.97
N ARG A 20 0.52 -7.35 12.42
CA ARG A 20 0.38 -6.18 11.56
C ARG A 20 -0.61 -5.21 12.18
N THR A 21 -0.29 -3.92 12.15
CA THR A 21 -1.23 -2.86 12.53
C THR A 21 -2.26 -2.66 11.43
N LEU A 22 -3.52 -2.49 11.82
CA LEU A 22 -4.60 -2.13 10.93
C LEU A 22 -4.62 -0.62 10.78
N ASP A 23 -4.52 -0.13 9.55
CA ASP A 23 -4.82 1.26 9.25
C ASP A 23 -6.33 1.54 9.40
N GLU A 24 -6.72 2.81 9.41
CA GLU A 24 -8.10 3.24 9.66
C GLU A 24 -9.09 2.68 8.62
N LEU A 25 -8.69 2.64 7.35
CA LEU A 25 -9.54 2.13 6.27
C LEU A 25 -9.73 0.62 6.44
N THR A 26 -8.64 -0.12 6.63
CA THR A 26 -8.74 -1.58 6.84
C THR A 26 -9.55 -1.90 8.10
N HIS A 27 -9.35 -1.16 9.19
CA HIS A 27 -10.13 -1.32 10.41
C HIS A 27 -11.64 -1.11 10.16
N THR A 28 -12.01 -0.02 9.48
CA THR A 28 -13.41 0.30 9.18
C THR A 28 -14.07 -0.79 8.33
N VAL A 29 -13.43 -1.16 7.21
CA VAL A 29 -13.94 -2.21 6.31
C VAL A 29 -14.06 -3.55 7.05
N LEU A 30 -13.13 -3.84 7.97
CA LEU A 30 -13.14 -5.07 8.74
C LEU A 30 -14.32 -5.12 9.73
N VAL A 31 -14.62 -4.01 10.41
CA VAL A 31 -15.78 -3.92 11.30
C VAL A 31 -17.07 -4.10 10.51
N GLU A 32 -17.24 -3.38 9.40
CA GLU A 32 -18.41 -3.49 8.51
C GLU A 32 -18.59 -4.93 7.99
N TRP A 33 -17.49 -5.58 7.59
CA TRP A 33 -17.52 -6.97 7.15
C TRP A 33 -17.97 -7.92 8.26
N LEU A 34 -17.47 -7.75 9.48
CA LEU A 34 -17.83 -8.61 10.62
C LEU A 34 -19.29 -8.44 11.04
N GLU A 35 -19.83 -7.23 10.96
CA GLU A 35 -21.26 -6.95 11.15
C GLU A 35 -22.09 -7.62 10.07
N HIS A 36 -21.77 -7.38 8.79
CA HIS A 36 -22.46 -8.01 7.66
C HIS A 36 -22.45 -9.55 7.77
N ARG A 37 -21.30 -10.12 8.13
CA ARG A 37 -21.13 -11.56 8.32
C ARG A 37 -22.04 -12.10 9.42
N ARG A 38 -22.14 -11.38 10.55
CA ARG A 38 -22.99 -11.77 11.69
C ARG A 38 -24.47 -11.70 11.33
N ASP A 39 -24.89 -10.67 10.60
CA ASP A 39 -26.28 -10.48 10.19
C ASP A 39 -26.70 -11.50 9.13
N ARG A 40 -25.81 -11.78 8.17
CA ARG A 40 -26.09 -12.71 7.07
C ARG A 40 -26.04 -14.17 7.50
N TRP A 41 -25.13 -14.52 8.41
CA TRP A 41 -24.95 -15.90 8.90
C TRP A 41 -24.84 -15.96 10.43
N PRO A 42 -25.93 -15.68 11.16
CA PRO A 42 -25.90 -15.59 12.62
C PRO A 42 -25.56 -16.91 13.33
N ARG A 43 -25.71 -18.04 12.64
CA ARG A 43 -25.44 -19.39 13.18
C ARG A 43 -24.22 -20.07 12.54
N THR A 44 -23.36 -19.33 11.85
CA THR A 44 -22.15 -19.93 11.27
C THR A 44 -21.20 -20.37 12.37
N ALA A 45 -20.80 -21.64 12.34
CA ALA A 45 -19.73 -22.17 13.18
C ALA A 45 -18.34 -21.98 12.54
N ASN A 46 -18.29 -21.39 11.33
CA ASN A 46 -17.05 -21.25 10.59
C ASN A 46 -16.10 -20.27 11.33
N PRO A 47 -14.87 -20.66 11.67
CA PRO A 47 -13.93 -19.81 12.41
C PRO A 47 -13.11 -18.87 11.51
N TYR A 48 -13.23 -18.98 10.19
CA TYR A 48 -12.46 -18.18 9.24
C TYR A 48 -13.03 -16.78 9.09
N LEU A 49 -12.11 -15.80 8.95
CA LEU A 49 -12.47 -14.39 8.83
C LEU A 49 -13.28 -14.13 7.56
N ILE A 50 -12.80 -14.64 6.43
CA ILE A 50 -13.46 -14.51 5.13
C ILE A 50 -14.20 -15.80 4.82
N ILE A 51 -15.50 -15.68 4.60
CA ILE A 51 -16.41 -16.77 4.23
C ILE A 51 -17.29 -16.34 3.06
N ASN A 52 -17.82 -17.31 2.34
CA ASN A 52 -18.83 -17.08 1.31
C ASN A 52 -20.10 -17.90 1.63
N GLN A 53 -21.12 -17.77 0.80
CA GLN A 53 -22.40 -18.48 1.01
C GLN A 53 -22.28 -20.01 1.08
N HIS A 54 -21.23 -20.60 0.48
CA HIS A 54 -20.99 -22.04 0.55
C HIS A 54 -20.23 -22.42 1.82
N THR A 55 -19.15 -21.69 2.15
CA THR A 55 -18.33 -22.01 3.33
C THR A 55 -18.95 -21.56 4.64
N ALA A 56 -19.96 -20.67 4.61
CA ALA A 56 -20.68 -20.24 5.81
C ALA A 56 -21.37 -21.39 6.57
N PHE A 57 -21.73 -22.47 5.87
CA PHE A 57 -22.37 -23.66 6.46
C PHE A 57 -21.37 -24.81 6.69
N ASP A 58 -20.09 -24.56 6.46
CA ASP A 58 -19.01 -25.52 6.60
C ASP A 58 -17.97 -24.98 7.59
N ASP A 59 -16.97 -25.80 7.93
CA ASP A 59 -15.86 -25.40 8.80
C ASP A 59 -14.58 -25.09 8.01
N ARG A 60 -14.66 -25.12 6.68
CA ARG A 60 -13.52 -24.94 5.77
C ARG A 60 -13.30 -23.47 5.37
N PRO A 61 -12.05 -23.09 5.06
CA PRO A 61 -11.77 -21.77 4.52
C PRO A 61 -12.31 -21.63 3.09
N VAL A 62 -12.53 -20.39 2.67
CA VAL A 62 -12.80 -20.10 1.25
C VAL A 62 -11.61 -20.48 0.37
N SER A 63 -11.87 -20.93 -0.86
CA SER A 63 -10.81 -21.31 -1.78
C SER A 63 -10.03 -20.09 -2.25
N LYS A 64 -8.71 -20.24 -2.48
CA LYS A 64 -7.88 -19.17 -3.03
C LYS A 64 -8.38 -18.71 -4.40
N VAL A 65 -8.84 -19.64 -5.22
CA VAL A 65 -9.40 -19.37 -6.56
C VAL A 65 -10.60 -18.43 -6.47
N TRP A 66 -11.48 -18.61 -5.49
CA TRP A 66 -12.62 -17.71 -5.29
C TRP A 66 -12.18 -16.26 -4.99
N ILE A 67 -11.13 -16.08 -4.17
CA ILE A 67 -10.61 -14.73 -3.87
C ILE A 67 -10.00 -14.11 -5.13
N THR A 68 -9.20 -14.88 -5.88
CA THR A 68 -8.58 -14.39 -7.11
C THR A 68 -9.62 -14.04 -8.18
N ASP A 69 -10.66 -14.86 -8.32
CA ASP A 69 -11.74 -14.62 -9.28
C ASP A 69 -12.60 -13.41 -8.89
N ALA A 70 -12.81 -13.16 -7.59
CA ALA A 70 -13.50 -11.97 -7.11
C ALA A 70 -12.79 -10.66 -7.49
N LEU A 71 -11.46 -10.71 -7.67
CA LEU A 71 -10.64 -9.56 -8.05
C LEU A 71 -10.24 -9.59 -9.54
N ARG A 72 -10.73 -10.57 -10.30
CA ARG A 72 -10.45 -10.67 -11.73
C ARG A 72 -11.16 -9.53 -12.47
N GLY A 73 -10.44 -8.89 -13.40
CA GLY A 73 -10.96 -7.75 -14.17
C GLY A 73 -10.94 -6.42 -13.42
N GLN A 74 -10.52 -6.39 -12.16
CA GLN A 74 -10.26 -5.16 -11.44
C GLN A 74 -8.88 -4.59 -11.81
N ALA A 75 -8.74 -3.26 -11.75
CA ALA A 75 -7.45 -2.60 -11.98
C ALA A 75 -6.39 -3.01 -10.93
N ALA A 76 -6.84 -3.31 -9.71
CA ALA A 76 -6.04 -3.74 -8.58
C ALA A 76 -6.22 -5.25 -8.33
N THR A 77 -5.50 -6.08 -9.09
CA THR A 77 -5.45 -7.53 -8.84
C THR A 77 -4.60 -7.85 -7.60
N LEU A 78 -4.79 -9.01 -6.98
CA LEU A 78 -4.00 -9.44 -5.81
C LEU A 78 -2.49 -9.38 -6.07
N GLU A 79 -2.04 -9.89 -7.22
CA GLU A 79 -0.62 -9.87 -7.57
C GLU A 79 -0.12 -8.44 -7.76
N ARG A 80 -0.92 -7.56 -8.36
CA ARG A 80 -0.54 -6.16 -8.52
C ARG A 80 -0.44 -5.44 -7.18
N LEU A 81 -1.44 -5.59 -6.31
CA LEU A 81 -1.40 -5.06 -4.94
C LEU A 81 -0.19 -5.58 -4.16
N ARG A 82 0.14 -6.87 -4.32
CA ARG A 82 1.33 -7.46 -3.69
C ARG A 82 2.62 -6.82 -4.20
N VAL A 83 2.75 -6.62 -5.51
CA VAL A 83 3.91 -5.96 -6.13
C VAL A 83 4.01 -4.50 -5.69
N ASP A 84 2.90 -3.78 -5.76
CA ASP A 84 2.84 -2.36 -5.41
C ASP A 84 3.24 -2.15 -3.94
N ARG A 85 2.73 -2.98 -3.02
CA ARG A 85 3.11 -2.92 -1.59
C ARG A 85 4.57 -3.24 -1.34
N GLN A 86 5.15 -4.21 -2.06
CA GLN A 86 6.58 -4.55 -1.95
C GLN A 86 7.47 -3.42 -2.46
N LEU A 87 7.05 -2.78 -3.56
CA LEU A 87 7.78 -1.66 -4.13
C LEU A 87 7.69 -0.41 -3.24
N GLU A 88 6.50 -0.10 -2.73
CA GLU A 88 6.27 0.97 -1.76
C GLU A 88 7.18 0.80 -0.54
N GLU A 89 7.26 -0.40 0.04
CA GLU A 89 8.15 -0.67 1.18
C GLU A 89 9.60 -0.30 0.88
N ALA A 90 10.07 -0.71 -0.31
CA ALA A 90 11.44 -0.47 -0.76
C ALA A 90 11.71 1.01 -1.03
N LEU A 91 10.70 1.78 -1.41
CA LEU A 91 10.80 3.22 -1.62
C LEU A 91 10.79 3.98 -0.29
N THR A 92 9.96 3.58 0.67
CA THR A 92 9.82 4.27 1.97
C THR A 92 10.95 3.95 2.94
N HIS A 93 11.37 2.69 3.06
CA HIS A 93 12.39 2.26 4.05
C HIS A 93 13.79 2.15 3.44
N GLY A 94 13.90 2.38 2.13
CA GLY A 94 15.12 2.23 1.37
C GLY A 94 15.21 0.87 0.67
N PRO A 95 15.94 0.80 -0.46
CA PRO A 95 16.00 -0.38 -1.31
C PRO A 95 16.98 -1.44 -0.76
N ASP A 96 16.65 -1.97 0.41
CA ASP A 96 17.37 -3.05 1.08
C ASP A 96 16.69 -4.41 0.81
N PRO A 97 17.36 -5.33 0.07
CA PRO A 97 16.86 -6.68 -0.14
C PRO A 97 16.64 -7.47 1.16
N LEU A 98 17.47 -7.27 2.20
CA LEU A 98 17.34 -8.03 3.45
C LEU A 98 16.07 -7.62 4.20
N HIS A 99 15.78 -6.31 4.26
CA HIS A 99 14.51 -5.80 4.76
C HIS A 99 13.30 -6.40 4.03
N LEU A 100 13.31 -6.39 2.68
CA LEU A 100 12.19 -6.94 1.90
C LEU A 100 11.99 -8.45 2.12
N ALA A 101 13.08 -9.22 2.17
CA ALA A 101 13.03 -10.64 2.47
C ALA A 101 12.45 -10.89 3.88
N ALA A 102 12.91 -10.13 4.87
CA ALA A 102 12.45 -10.26 6.25
C ALA A 102 10.97 -9.86 6.43
N VAL A 103 10.52 -8.77 5.80
CA VAL A 103 9.15 -8.24 5.94
C VAL A 103 8.13 -9.08 5.19
N PHE A 104 8.44 -9.53 3.97
CA PHE A 104 7.49 -10.21 3.09
C PHE A 104 7.73 -11.72 2.91
N GLY A 105 8.78 -12.27 3.53
CA GLY A 105 9.13 -13.69 3.38
C GLY A 105 9.52 -14.06 1.95
N LEU A 106 10.18 -13.15 1.24
CA LEU A 106 10.61 -13.35 -0.15
C LEU A 106 11.89 -14.19 -0.19
N ASP A 107 12.08 -14.90 -1.29
CA ASP A 107 13.40 -15.44 -1.62
C ASP A 107 14.38 -14.32 -1.97
N ASP A 108 15.67 -14.57 -1.75
CA ASP A 108 16.74 -13.58 -1.94
C ASP A 108 16.73 -12.98 -3.36
N LYS A 109 16.48 -13.78 -4.40
CA LYS A 109 16.48 -13.29 -5.78
C LYS A 109 15.34 -12.32 -6.03
N THR A 110 14.14 -12.65 -5.53
CA THR A 110 12.97 -11.78 -5.64
C THR A 110 13.16 -10.49 -4.84
N ALA A 111 13.73 -10.57 -3.63
CA ALA A 111 14.02 -9.40 -2.82
C ALA A 111 15.04 -8.45 -3.50
N ILE A 112 16.13 -9.01 -4.05
CA ILE A 112 17.12 -8.24 -4.81
C ILE A 112 16.49 -7.56 -6.03
N ARG A 113 15.59 -8.26 -6.75
CA ARG A 113 14.90 -7.71 -7.91
C ARG A 113 14.08 -6.47 -7.56
N TYR A 114 13.29 -6.52 -6.49
CA TYR A 114 12.47 -5.37 -6.07
C TYR A 114 13.31 -4.21 -5.53
N ALA A 115 14.35 -4.51 -4.75
CA ALA A 115 15.29 -3.49 -4.29
C ALA A 115 15.96 -2.75 -5.47
N ASN A 116 16.39 -3.49 -6.50
CA ASN A 116 16.96 -2.88 -7.71
C ASN A 116 15.95 -2.03 -8.47
N ALA A 117 14.69 -2.48 -8.58
CA ALA A 117 13.63 -1.69 -9.21
C ALA A 117 13.40 -0.36 -8.47
N ALA A 118 13.34 -0.39 -7.13
CA ALA A 118 13.22 0.81 -6.31
C ALA A 118 14.41 1.76 -6.48
N ARG A 119 15.65 1.24 -6.53
CA ARG A 119 16.85 2.07 -6.81
C ARG A 119 16.75 2.82 -8.13
N GLN A 120 16.28 2.16 -9.19
CA GLN A 120 16.17 2.80 -10.50
C GLN A 120 15.10 3.90 -10.51
N ILE A 121 13.99 3.70 -9.80
CA ILE A 121 12.93 4.70 -9.66
C ILE A 121 13.46 5.94 -8.92
N LEU A 122 14.09 5.75 -7.77
CA LEU A 122 14.67 6.85 -6.98
C LEU A 122 15.73 7.62 -7.76
N LYS A 123 16.59 6.92 -8.52
CA LYS A 123 17.58 7.56 -9.39
C LYS A 123 16.90 8.40 -10.48
N THR A 124 15.89 7.84 -11.15
CA THR A 124 15.14 8.54 -12.20
C THR A 124 14.42 9.77 -11.64
N GLU A 125 13.86 9.68 -10.45
CA GLU A 125 13.19 10.80 -9.78
C GLU A 125 14.17 11.90 -9.38
N ALA A 126 15.34 11.54 -8.85
CA ALA A 126 16.41 12.48 -8.57
C ALA A 126 16.91 13.19 -9.84
N GLU A 127 17.08 12.47 -10.95
CA GLU A 127 17.45 13.05 -12.25
C GLU A 127 16.39 14.03 -12.76
N ARG A 128 15.10 13.66 -12.67
CA ARG A 128 13.98 14.55 -13.04
C ARG A 128 13.95 15.81 -12.19
N HIS A 129 14.16 15.68 -10.88
CA HIS A 129 14.19 16.81 -9.97
C HIS A 129 15.38 17.74 -10.26
N ALA A 130 16.55 17.19 -10.56
CA ALA A 130 17.73 17.98 -10.96
C ALA A 130 17.51 18.75 -12.27
N ILE A 131 16.86 18.12 -13.26
CA ILE A 131 16.46 18.78 -14.52
C ILE A 131 15.45 19.89 -14.24
N ALA A 132 14.43 19.64 -13.42
CA ALA A 132 13.42 20.65 -13.06
C ALA A 132 14.05 21.87 -12.35
N CYS A 133 14.90 21.66 -11.34
CA CYS A 133 15.62 22.75 -10.68
C CYS A 133 16.54 23.54 -11.61
N SER A 134 17.08 22.89 -12.65
CA SER A 134 17.95 23.56 -13.64
C SER A 134 17.19 24.37 -14.69
N LEU A 135 15.86 24.18 -14.81
CA LEU A 135 14.98 24.87 -15.77
C LEU A 135 14.18 26.02 -15.14
N GLU A 136 14.29 26.26 -13.83
CA GLU A 136 13.72 27.45 -13.19
C GLU A 136 14.40 28.73 -13.73
N PRO A 137 13.65 29.76 -14.17
CA PRO A 137 14.18 30.84 -15.00
C PRO A 137 15.02 31.86 -14.22
N LYS A 138 16.23 32.13 -14.75
CA LYS A 138 17.16 33.20 -14.32
C LYS A 138 16.70 34.61 -14.74
N ASP A 139 15.44 34.79 -15.11
CA ASP A 139 14.93 36.00 -15.78
C ASP A 139 13.98 36.84 -14.89
N ALA A 140 14.20 36.87 -13.58
CA ALA A 140 13.48 37.77 -12.66
C ALA A 140 14.31 38.99 -12.21
N ALA A 141 15.41 39.32 -12.89
CA ALA A 141 16.25 40.46 -12.56
C ALA A 141 16.50 41.36 -13.78
N THR A 142 15.52 42.19 -14.14
CA THR A 142 15.70 43.55 -14.67
C THR A 142 14.36 44.27 -14.64
N LEU A 143 14.02 44.88 -13.50
CA LEU A 143 13.15 46.05 -13.49
C LEU A 143 14.08 47.27 -13.47
N PRO A 144 14.11 48.14 -14.49
CA PRO A 144 14.85 49.39 -14.38
C PRO A 144 14.09 50.32 -13.44
N SER A 145 14.76 50.71 -12.35
CA SER A 145 14.36 51.82 -11.48
C SER A 145 14.14 53.08 -12.31
N SER A 146 12.90 53.58 -12.33
CA SER A 146 12.58 54.91 -12.81
C SER A 146 12.95 55.90 -11.71
N ASP A 147 14.03 56.65 -11.92
CA ASP A 147 14.51 57.70 -11.03
C ASP A 147 14.52 59.04 -11.79
N GLY A 148 13.58 59.92 -11.43
CA GLY A 148 13.60 61.39 -11.64
C GLY A 148 13.41 61.97 -13.06
N PRO A 149 13.05 63.27 -13.18
CA PRO A 149 13.34 64.33 -12.20
C PRO A 149 12.18 65.30 -11.86
N LEU A 150 12.36 65.97 -10.70
CA LEU A 150 11.76 67.26 -10.36
C LEU A 150 12.27 68.36 -11.32
N GLY A 151 11.42 69.33 -11.68
CA GLY A 151 11.91 70.64 -12.15
C GLY A 151 10.96 71.49 -12.99
N SER A 152 10.25 72.41 -12.32
CA SER A 152 10.05 73.82 -12.69
C SER A 152 9.35 74.22 -14.00
N ARG A 153 8.12 74.76 -13.89
CA ARG A 153 7.82 76.19 -14.05
C ARG A 153 6.36 76.51 -13.75
#